data_AF-A0A7S3WAX0-F1
#
_entry.id   AF-A0A7S3WAX0-F1
#
_cell.length_a   1.000
_cell.length_b   1.000
_cell.length_c   1.000
_cell.angle_alpha   90.00
_cell.angle_beta   90.00
_cell.angle_gamma   90.00
#
_symmetry.space_group_name_H-M   'P 1'
#
loop_
_entity.id
_entity.type
_entity.pdbx_description
1 polymer ?
#
loop_
_entity_poly.entity_id
_entity_poly.type
_entity_poly.pdbx_seq_one_letter_code
_entity_poly.pdbx_strand_id
1 'polypeptide(L)'
;RAVSRGGANRQGCPRHKAPSGMAAQRLECPVCLEVQDGQQHQCREGHVFCASCDSSLRAPRRCPECRMALGPLSQAIRSRSHEERIAALPAACSHCGLATTRGEVAAHEQDCPQRPRACSAAEAGCAWSGLLADKAAHEATCPFAVCQRMMAPLQTEVAELRAENSQLRSRVAALEAGEGGEEGGRRVRQRVGAAPYDAPPSKTAVREMDVAAATAALRVHVSVSRVAAAACKRLANLCVEDQNEQLAAEAGAIEAVVAAMRAHPTHAGVQAEGCHMLYAVSASDDAPNDVARARAAEVGALEAMVAAMRAHAYDVEVQENGCWALANVVGQGRVADSESSDAVGRSRSSFLMACARAQRAAASSAIEAVVAALRAHPREAGVQENGCLALAKICISGDGAGRARKQRAVELGALEAATAALRAHPHKRDVQEQAQGLCYMLAVVPRQSGAGGPSRPVWQGVHLAGLHPNVGRVHPTLHASSPHAAPSTPAATAPDV
;
A
#
# COMPACT_ATOMS: atom_id res chain seq x y z
N ARG A 1 36.56 -45.62 26.38
CA ARG A 1 37.35 -46.73 25.79
C ARG A 1 36.38 -47.82 25.40
N ALA A 2 36.27 -48.10 24.10
CA ALA A 2 35.43 -49.14 23.52
C ALA A 2 35.81 -50.54 24.03
N VAL A 3 34.82 -51.43 24.25
CA VAL A 3 34.98 -52.87 24.01
C VAL A 3 33.63 -53.49 23.59
N SER A 4 33.66 -53.99 22.36
CA SER A 4 32.90 -55.04 21.71
C SER A 4 32.29 -56.15 22.60
N ARG A 5 31.04 -56.53 22.27
CA ARG A 5 30.49 -57.90 22.40
C ARG A 5 29.82 -58.19 21.06
N GLY A 6 30.34 -59.07 20.21
CA GLY A 6 30.55 -60.47 20.49
C GLY A 6 29.33 -61.22 19.94
N GLY A 7 29.30 -61.39 18.62
CA GLY A 7 28.20 -62.04 17.91
C GLY A 7 28.13 -63.53 18.24
N ALA A 8 26.94 -63.97 18.66
CA ALA A 8 26.59 -65.37 18.77
C ALA A 8 25.56 -65.70 17.67
N ASN A 9 26.04 -66.51 16.74
CA ASN A 9 25.33 -67.16 15.66
C ASN A 9 24.11 -67.96 16.20
N ARG A 10 22.89 -67.58 15.82
CA ARG A 10 21.72 -68.47 15.90
C ARG A 10 21.19 -68.70 14.49
N GLN A 11 21.55 -69.87 13.96
CA GLN A 11 20.95 -70.46 12.77
C GLN A 11 19.43 -70.56 12.99
N GLY A 12 18.67 -69.88 12.12
CA GLY A 12 17.22 -69.94 12.04
C GLY A 12 16.79 -70.43 10.65
N CYS A 13 15.81 -71.34 10.63
CA CYS A 13 15.35 -72.17 9.52
C CYS A 13 15.13 -71.47 8.15
N PRO A 14 15.25 -72.22 7.04
CA PRO A 14 14.95 -71.71 5.70
C PRO A 14 13.46 -71.31 5.61
N ARG A 15 13.20 -70.01 5.40
CA ARG A 15 11.86 -69.51 5.06
C ARG A 15 11.55 -69.95 3.63
N HIS A 16 10.76 -71.01 3.49
CA HIS A 16 10.13 -71.35 2.22
C HIS A 16 9.33 -70.14 1.71
N LYS A 17 9.69 -69.61 0.54
CA LYS A 17 8.85 -68.65 -0.21
C LYS A 17 7.59 -69.40 -0.65
N ALA A 18 6.49 -69.23 0.07
CA ALA A 18 5.18 -69.63 -0.42
C ALA A 18 4.78 -68.73 -1.61
N PRO A 19 4.09 -69.27 -2.64
CA PRO A 19 3.58 -68.46 -3.74
C PRO A 19 2.63 -67.37 -3.23
N SER A 20 2.84 -66.14 -3.69
CA SER A 20 2.25 -64.89 -3.18
C SER A 20 0.72 -64.93 -3.04
N GLY A 21 0.03 -65.70 -3.88
CA GLY A 21 -1.43 -65.83 -3.89
C GLY A 21 -2.02 -66.62 -2.72
N MET A 22 -1.34 -67.66 -2.22
CA MET A 22 -1.85 -68.48 -1.10
C MET A 22 -1.67 -67.81 0.26
N ALA A 23 -0.72 -66.88 0.40
CA ALA A 23 -0.50 -66.14 1.64
C ALA A 23 -1.60 -65.10 1.91
N ALA A 24 -2.17 -64.49 0.85
CA ALA A 24 -3.24 -63.50 0.93
C ALA A 24 -4.61 -64.12 1.26
N GLN A 25 -4.92 -65.30 0.71
CA GLN A 25 -6.18 -66.03 0.97
C GLN A 25 -6.41 -66.38 2.45
N ARG A 26 -5.33 -66.49 3.24
CA ARG A 26 -5.39 -66.75 4.70
C ARG A 26 -5.48 -65.48 5.55
N LEU A 27 -5.62 -64.31 4.91
CA LEU A 27 -5.68 -62.99 5.56
C LEU A 27 -6.96 -62.23 5.23
N GLU A 28 -7.81 -62.76 4.35
CA GLU A 28 -9.10 -62.17 3.97
C GLU A 28 -10.05 -62.10 5.17
N CYS A 29 -10.80 -61.01 5.24
CA CYS A 29 -11.89 -60.90 6.21
C CYS A 29 -13.04 -61.83 5.80
N PRO A 30 -13.56 -62.70 6.69
CA PRO A 30 -14.66 -63.63 6.37
C PRO A 30 -15.99 -62.93 6.04
N VAL A 31 -16.08 -61.61 6.29
CA VAL A 31 -17.30 -60.83 6.06
C VAL A 31 -17.27 -60.15 4.69
N CYS A 32 -16.20 -59.40 4.37
CA CYS A 32 -16.09 -58.68 3.09
C CYS A 32 -15.29 -59.44 2.03
N LEU A 33 -14.64 -60.57 2.38
CA LEU A 33 -13.80 -61.37 1.49
C LEU A 33 -12.63 -60.60 0.86
N GLU A 34 -12.23 -59.50 1.51
CA GLU A 34 -11.12 -58.65 1.10
C GLU A 34 -10.05 -58.59 2.18
N VAL A 35 -8.80 -58.41 1.75
CA VAL A 35 -7.68 -58.08 2.65
C VAL A 35 -7.69 -56.57 2.88
N GLN A 36 -8.14 -56.16 4.06
CA GLN A 36 -8.24 -54.76 4.46
C GLN A 36 -6.98 -54.31 5.19
N ASP A 37 -6.45 -53.13 4.85
CA ASP A 37 -5.35 -52.51 5.59
C ASP A 37 -5.86 -51.90 6.91
N GLY A 38 -4.96 -51.71 7.89
CA GLY A 38 -5.31 -51.11 9.18
C GLY A 38 -5.79 -52.14 10.21
N GLN A 39 -6.64 -51.70 11.16
CA GLN A 39 -6.94 -52.48 12.37
C GLN A 39 -7.71 -53.77 12.09
N GLN A 40 -7.22 -54.87 12.67
CA GLN A 40 -7.85 -56.18 12.57
C GLN A 40 -8.33 -56.62 13.94
N HIS A 41 -9.59 -57.03 14.04
CA HIS A 41 -10.19 -57.48 15.29
C HIS A 41 -10.25 -59.00 15.34
N GLN A 42 -10.13 -59.56 16.54
CA GLN A 42 -10.06 -60.98 16.79
C GLN A 42 -11.05 -61.37 17.89
N CYS A 43 -11.73 -62.51 17.73
CA CYS A 43 -12.55 -63.09 18.80
C CYS A 43 -11.67 -63.84 19.80
N ARG A 44 -12.21 -64.21 20.98
CA ARG A 44 -11.42 -64.92 22.00
C ARG A 44 -10.98 -66.33 21.56
N GLU A 45 -11.68 -66.94 20.59
CA GLU A 45 -11.29 -68.21 19.96
C GLU A 45 -10.27 -68.05 18.82
N GLY A 46 -9.89 -66.82 18.46
CA GLY A 46 -8.80 -66.57 17.51
C GLY A 46 -9.20 -66.23 16.07
N HIS A 47 -10.48 -66.28 15.68
CA HIS A 47 -10.94 -65.83 14.35
C HIS A 47 -10.75 -64.31 14.16
N VAL A 48 -10.24 -63.90 12.99
CA VAL A 48 -9.85 -62.51 12.70
C VAL A 48 -10.71 -61.93 11.57
N PHE A 49 -11.12 -60.67 11.72
CA PHE A 49 -11.92 -59.92 10.75
C PHE A 49 -11.56 -58.43 10.82
N CYS A 50 -11.81 -57.66 9.76
CA CYS A 50 -11.41 -56.25 9.73
C CYS A 50 -12.28 -55.39 10.66
N ALA A 51 -11.71 -54.30 11.19
CA ALA A 51 -12.42 -53.40 12.08
C ALA A 51 -13.69 -52.78 11.48
N SER A 52 -13.69 -52.51 10.17
CA SER A 52 -14.85 -51.97 9.44
C SER A 52 -16.02 -52.95 9.37
N CYS A 53 -15.74 -54.24 9.18
CA CYS A 53 -16.78 -55.26 9.22
C CYS A 53 -17.28 -55.48 10.64
N ASP A 54 -16.39 -55.42 11.64
CA ASP A 54 -16.78 -55.55 13.04
C ASP A 54 -17.71 -54.44 13.52
N SER A 55 -17.42 -53.19 13.15
CA SER A 55 -18.28 -52.04 13.47
C SER A 55 -19.65 -52.12 12.80
N SER A 56 -19.74 -52.84 11.68
CA SER A 56 -20.97 -53.04 10.90
C SER A 56 -21.82 -54.24 11.37
N LEU A 57 -21.33 -55.04 12.31
CA LEU A 57 -22.09 -56.18 12.85
C LEU A 57 -23.26 -55.69 13.70
N ARG A 58 -24.45 -56.28 13.48
CA ARG A 58 -25.66 -55.98 14.26
C ARG A 58 -25.47 -56.36 15.73
N ALA A 59 -26.01 -55.53 16.63
CA ALA A 59 -26.01 -55.82 18.06
C ALA A 59 -27.03 -56.94 18.41
N PRO A 60 -26.71 -57.85 19.34
CA PRO A 60 -25.41 -58.01 20.00
C PRO A 60 -24.36 -58.59 19.03
N ARG A 61 -23.17 -57.97 19.01
CA ARG A 61 -22.10 -58.34 18.07
C ARG A 61 -21.58 -59.74 18.34
N ARG A 62 -21.52 -60.56 17.28
CA ARG A 62 -21.09 -61.96 17.33
C ARG A 62 -20.03 -62.24 16.28
N CYS A 63 -19.08 -63.11 16.61
CA CYS A 63 -18.07 -63.55 15.68
C CYS A 63 -18.73 -64.19 14.43
N PRO A 64 -18.36 -63.76 13.20
CA PRO A 64 -18.92 -64.32 11.96
C PRO A 64 -18.68 -65.83 11.79
N GLU A 65 -17.61 -66.36 12.37
CA GLU A 65 -17.22 -67.77 12.23
C GLU A 65 -17.76 -68.63 13.39
N CYS A 66 -17.41 -68.33 14.65
CA CYS A 66 -17.81 -69.16 15.79
C CYS A 66 -19.05 -68.68 16.56
N ARG A 67 -19.65 -67.55 16.16
CA ARG A 67 -20.86 -66.95 16.78
C ARG A 67 -20.75 -66.54 18.26
N MET A 68 -19.56 -66.59 18.85
CA MET A 68 -19.33 -66.10 20.22
C MET A 68 -19.58 -64.59 20.34
N ALA A 69 -19.96 -64.12 21.53
CA ALA A 69 -20.18 -62.70 21.77
C ALA A 69 -18.86 -61.91 21.79
N LEU A 70 -18.79 -60.81 21.03
CA LEU A 70 -17.58 -59.98 20.87
C LEU A 70 -17.48 -58.80 21.85
N GLY A 71 -18.56 -58.50 22.60
CA GLY A 71 -18.62 -57.35 23.50
C GLY A 71 -18.73 -55.99 22.77
N PRO A 72 -18.63 -54.87 23.52
CA PRO A 72 -18.65 -53.51 22.95
C PRO A 72 -17.45 -53.24 22.03
N LEU A 73 -17.62 -52.34 21.05
CA LEU A 73 -16.57 -52.04 20.05
C LEU A 73 -15.33 -51.41 20.68
N SER A 74 -15.50 -50.65 21.76
CA SER A 74 -14.41 -50.06 22.55
C SER A 74 -13.51 -51.10 23.23
N GLN A 75 -13.95 -52.35 23.35
CA GLN A 75 -13.21 -53.46 23.96
C GLN A 75 -12.85 -54.55 22.94
N ALA A 76 -12.91 -54.24 21.64
CA ALA A 76 -12.52 -55.18 20.60
C ALA A 76 -11.04 -55.59 20.77
N ILE A 77 -10.76 -56.89 20.67
CA ILE A 77 -9.41 -57.42 20.76
C ILE A 77 -8.74 -57.20 19.41
N ARG A 78 -7.69 -56.36 19.37
CA ARG A 78 -6.93 -56.05 18.15
C ARG A 78 -5.82 -57.07 17.91
N SER A 79 -5.74 -57.64 16.71
CA SER A 79 -4.74 -58.63 16.31
C SER A 79 -3.57 -58.00 15.57
N ARG A 80 -2.56 -57.53 16.32
CA ARG A 80 -1.35 -56.92 15.74
C ARG A 80 -0.57 -57.85 14.82
N SER A 81 -0.54 -59.15 15.11
CA SER A 81 0.15 -60.13 14.27
C SER A 81 -0.51 -60.32 12.90
N HIS A 82 -1.85 -60.19 12.82
CA HIS A 82 -2.55 -60.22 11.53
C HIS A 82 -2.31 -58.94 10.74
N GLU A 83 -2.27 -57.80 11.41
CA GLU A 83 -1.91 -56.50 10.81
C GLU A 83 -0.50 -56.53 10.21
N GLU A 84 0.49 -57.01 10.95
CA GLU A 84 1.88 -57.14 10.47
C GLU A 84 1.98 -58.06 9.24
N ARG A 85 1.20 -59.16 9.22
CA ARG A 85 1.15 -60.08 8.07
C ARG A 85 0.50 -59.45 6.84
N ILE A 86 -0.57 -58.68 7.02
CA ILE A 86 -1.20 -57.92 5.92
C ILE A 86 -0.25 -56.85 5.40
N ALA A 87 0.37 -56.09 6.31
CA ALA A 87 1.32 -55.04 5.96
C ALA A 87 2.52 -55.58 5.17
N ALA A 88 2.98 -56.80 5.47
CA ALA A 88 4.09 -57.46 4.79
C ALA A 88 3.73 -58.08 3.42
N LEU A 89 2.46 -58.06 3.00
CA LEU A 89 2.08 -58.57 1.68
C LEU A 89 2.76 -57.75 0.57
N PRO A 90 3.21 -58.40 -0.52
CA PRO A 90 3.81 -57.69 -1.65
C PRO A 90 2.85 -56.67 -2.25
N ALA A 91 3.36 -55.48 -2.50
CA ALA A 91 2.71 -54.41 -3.25
C ALA A 91 3.70 -53.82 -4.25
N ALA A 92 3.21 -53.06 -5.21
CA ALA A 92 4.06 -52.29 -6.11
C ALA A 92 3.56 -50.85 -6.13
N CYS A 93 4.49 -49.91 -6.20
CA CYS A 93 4.15 -48.51 -6.40
C CYS A 93 3.43 -48.33 -7.74
N SER A 94 2.30 -47.61 -7.73
CA SER A 94 1.47 -47.37 -8.91
C SER A 94 2.15 -46.48 -9.96
N HIS A 95 3.26 -45.81 -9.60
CA HIS A 95 3.95 -44.84 -10.44
C HIS A 95 5.29 -45.33 -10.99
N CYS A 96 6.18 -45.84 -10.13
CA CYS A 96 7.51 -46.32 -10.55
C CYS A 96 7.61 -47.84 -10.66
N GLY A 97 6.59 -48.60 -10.22
CA GLY A 97 6.61 -50.05 -10.23
C GLY A 97 7.56 -50.69 -9.21
N LEU A 98 8.15 -49.91 -8.29
CA LEU A 98 9.02 -50.44 -7.24
C LEU A 98 8.26 -51.46 -6.38
N ALA A 99 8.80 -52.67 -6.28
CA ALA A 99 8.28 -53.70 -5.40
C ALA A 99 8.52 -53.30 -3.94
N THR A 100 7.45 -53.26 -3.16
CA THR A 100 7.41 -52.87 -1.74
C THR A 100 6.36 -53.73 -1.02
N THR A 101 5.93 -53.30 0.15
CA THR A 101 4.91 -53.98 0.95
C THR A 101 3.66 -53.10 1.09
N ARG A 102 2.49 -53.70 1.37
CA ARG A 102 1.24 -52.94 1.58
C ARG A 102 1.37 -51.89 2.69
N GLY A 103 2.17 -52.15 3.72
CA GLY A 103 2.41 -51.19 4.81
C GLY A 103 3.29 -49.99 4.41
N GLU A 104 4.14 -50.15 3.40
CA GLU A 104 5.13 -49.13 3.01
C GLU A 104 4.75 -48.39 1.72
N VAL A 105 3.91 -48.98 0.87
CA VAL A 105 3.57 -48.42 -0.45
C VAL A 105 2.96 -47.02 -0.35
N ALA A 106 2.11 -46.76 0.65
CA ALA A 106 1.49 -45.46 0.84
C ALA A 106 2.52 -44.37 1.20
N ALA A 107 3.51 -44.70 2.04
CA ALA A 107 4.60 -43.78 2.38
C ALA A 107 5.50 -43.55 1.17
N HIS A 108 5.87 -44.62 0.46
CA HIS A 108 6.66 -44.51 -0.77
C HIS A 108 5.96 -43.64 -1.83
N GLU A 109 4.66 -43.82 -2.07
CA GLU A 109 3.90 -43.04 -3.05
C GLU A 109 3.81 -41.55 -2.71
N GLN A 110 4.04 -41.14 -1.46
CA GLN A 110 4.14 -39.72 -1.11
C GLN A 110 5.42 -39.10 -1.69
N ASP A 111 6.52 -39.84 -1.64
CA ASP A 111 7.86 -39.40 -2.03
C ASP A 111 8.35 -39.99 -3.37
N CYS A 112 7.50 -40.71 -4.08
CA CYS A 112 7.86 -41.41 -5.31
C CYS A 112 8.29 -40.42 -6.41
N PRO A 113 9.52 -40.51 -6.95
CA PRO A 113 10.02 -39.57 -7.96
C PRO A 113 9.19 -39.53 -9.24
N GLN A 114 8.53 -40.64 -9.58
CA GLN A 114 7.72 -40.80 -10.79
C GLN A 114 6.26 -40.37 -10.59
N ARG A 115 5.88 -39.93 -9.39
CA ARG A 115 4.51 -39.50 -9.14
C ARG A 115 4.27 -38.10 -9.70
N PRO A 116 3.21 -37.89 -10.49
CA PRO A 116 2.84 -36.57 -10.97
C PRO A 116 2.50 -35.60 -9.82
N ARG A 117 3.02 -34.38 -9.91
CA ARG A 117 2.84 -33.28 -8.97
C ARG A 117 2.69 -31.96 -9.71
N ALA A 118 1.77 -31.14 -9.21
CA ALA A 118 1.71 -29.73 -9.57
C ALA A 118 2.81 -28.93 -8.83
N CYS A 119 3.14 -27.76 -9.38
CA CYS A 119 3.99 -26.77 -8.73
C CYS A 119 3.36 -26.30 -7.40
N SER A 120 4.18 -26.01 -6.38
CA SER A 120 3.71 -25.39 -5.11
C SER A 120 2.96 -24.08 -5.35
N ALA A 121 3.31 -23.35 -6.40
CA ALA A 121 2.67 -22.10 -6.78
C ALA A 121 1.50 -22.26 -7.77
N ALA A 122 0.89 -23.44 -7.85
CA ALA A 122 -0.25 -23.69 -8.73
C ALA A 122 -1.43 -22.75 -8.42
N GLU A 123 -1.73 -22.51 -7.13
CA GLU A 123 -2.78 -21.58 -6.70
C GLU A 123 -2.48 -20.12 -7.06
N ALA A 124 -1.19 -19.76 -7.19
CA ALA A 124 -0.78 -18.44 -7.65
C ALA A 124 -0.78 -18.30 -9.19
N GLY A 125 -1.13 -19.35 -9.92
CA GLY A 125 -1.29 -19.33 -11.38
C GLY A 125 -0.24 -20.12 -12.16
N CYS A 126 0.64 -20.90 -11.50
CA CYS A 126 1.58 -21.77 -12.22
C CYS A 126 0.87 -22.99 -12.82
N ALA A 127 0.90 -23.13 -14.15
CA ALA A 127 0.27 -24.25 -14.87
C ALA A 127 1.15 -25.52 -14.96
N TRP A 128 2.33 -25.55 -14.34
CA TRP A 128 3.24 -26.69 -14.45
C TRP A 128 2.73 -27.91 -13.66
N SER A 129 2.73 -29.06 -14.35
CA SER A 129 2.47 -30.38 -13.77
C SER A 129 3.47 -31.37 -14.38
N GLY A 130 4.22 -32.06 -13.53
CA GLY A 130 5.28 -32.97 -13.98
C GLY A 130 5.64 -34.00 -12.91
N LEU A 131 6.73 -34.75 -13.13
CA LEU A 131 7.20 -35.74 -12.17
C LEU A 131 7.78 -35.06 -10.92
N LEU A 132 7.64 -35.69 -9.76
CA LEU A 132 8.24 -35.18 -8.51
C LEU A 132 9.75 -34.96 -8.65
N ALA A 133 10.45 -35.81 -9.42
CA ALA A 133 11.86 -35.67 -9.73
C ALA A 133 12.23 -34.32 -10.37
N ASP A 134 11.37 -33.80 -11.24
CA ASP A 134 11.60 -32.55 -11.99
C ASP A 134 11.09 -31.31 -11.24
N LYS A 135 10.29 -31.52 -10.19
CA LYS A 135 9.62 -30.45 -9.45
C LYS A 135 10.60 -29.46 -8.85
N ALA A 136 11.66 -29.92 -8.19
CA ALA A 136 12.63 -29.04 -7.56
C ALA A 136 13.37 -28.15 -8.58
N ALA A 137 13.73 -28.72 -9.74
CA ALA A 137 14.38 -27.97 -10.81
C ALA A 137 13.43 -26.91 -11.41
N HIS A 138 12.15 -27.26 -11.59
CA HIS A 138 11.13 -26.30 -12.00
C HIS A 138 10.94 -25.18 -10.96
N GLU A 139 10.74 -25.52 -9.68
CA GLU A 139 10.49 -24.53 -8.62
C GLU A 139 11.69 -23.61 -8.33
N ALA A 140 12.90 -24.02 -8.69
CA ALA A 140 14.06 -23.15 -8.65
C ALA A 140 13.98 -21.99 -9.65
N THR A 141 13.32 -22.19 -10.79
CA THR A 141 13.22 -21.22 -11.90
C THR A 141 11.82 -20.66 -12.12
N CYS A 142 10.80 -21.23 -11.49
CA CYS A 142 9.41 -20.80 -11.63
C CYS A 142 9.19 -19.40 -11.01
N PRO A 143 8.76 -18.40 -11.79
CA PRO A 143 8.55 -17.04 -11.27
C PRO A 143 7.57 -17.00 -10.09
N PHE A 144 6.49 -17.77 -10.16
CA PHE A 144 5.48 -17.82 -9.10
C PHE A 144 6.03 -18.44 -7.79
N ALA A 145 6.81 -19.52 -7.88
CA ALA A 145 7.42 -20.15 -6.72
C ALA A 145 8.52 -19.28 -6.10
N VAL A 146 9.32 -18.61 -6.92
CA VAL A 146 10.34 -17.64 -6.47
C VAL A 146 9.68 -16.48 -5.72
N CYS A 147 8.63 -15.88 -6.30
CA CYS A 147 7.89 -14.81 -5.65
C CYS A 147 7.23 -15.26 -4.34
N GLN A 148 6.63 -16.46 -4.29
CA GLN A 148 6.07 -17.00 -3.04
C GLN A 148 7.14 -17.16 -1.95
N ARG A 149 8.33 -17.70 -2.26
CA ARG A 149 9.42 -17.82 -1.29
C ARG A 149 9.90 -16.46 -0.78
N MET A 150 9.94 -15.44 -1.64
CA MET A 150 10.32 -14.08 -1.23
C MET A 150 9.23 -13.40 -0.39
N MET A 151 7.96 -13.65 -0.69
CA MET A 151 6.83 -13.06 0.01
C MET A 151 6.55 -13.74 1.36
N ALA A 152 6.86 -15.03 1.52
CA ALA A 152 6.61 -15.79 2.74
C ALA A 152 7.20 -15.15 4.03
N PRO A 153 8.49 -14.76 4.10
CA PRO A 153 9.02 -14.13 5.31
C PRO A 153 8.36 -12.79 5.60
N LEU A 154 8.06 -11.99 4.56
CA LEU A 154 7.36 -10.71 4.71
C LEU A 154 5.92 -10.90 5.22
N GLN A 155 5.23 -11.94 4.76
CA GLN A 155 3.89 -12.27 5.24
C GLN A 155 3.90 -12.71 6.70
N THR A 156 4.91 -13.49 7.12
CA THR A 156 5.10 -13.87 8.52
C THR A 156 5.38 -12.64 9.38
N GLU A 157 6.29 -11.77 8.97
CA GLU A 157 6.62 -10.53 9.70
C GLU A 157 5.40 -9.62 9.84
N VAL A 158 4.60 -9.45 8.77
CA VAL A 158 3.35 -8.69 8.84
C VAL A 158 2.34 -9.32 9.82
N ALA A 159 2.28 -10.65 9.91
CA ALA A 159 1.40 -11.33 10.86
C ALA A 159 1.87 -11.14 12.31
N GLU A 160 3.18 -11.24 12.56
CA GLU A 160 3.80 -11.01 13.86
C GLU A 160 3.59 -9.56 14.33
N LEU A 161 3.87 -8.58 13.48
CA LEU A 161 3.65 -7.16 13.79
C LEU A 161 2.17 -6.86 14.07
N ARG A 162 1.24 -7.51 13.38
CA ARG A 162 -0.20 -7.37 13.66
C ARG A 162 -0.57 -7.94 15.02
N ALA A 163 -0.02 -9.10 15.38
CA ALA A 163 -0.24 -9.71 16.69
C ALA A 163 0.32 -8.82 17.81
N GLU A 164 1.54 -8.32 17.65
CA GLU A 164 2.17 -7.39 18.59
C GLU A 164 1.35 -6.10 18.74
N ASN A 165 0.89 -5.51 17.64
CA ASN A 165 0.06 -4.31 17.69
C ASN A 165 -1.25 -4.54 18.46
N SER A 166 -1.87 -5.71 18.27
CA SER A 166 -3.07 -6.09 19.03
C SER A 166 -2.79 -6.23 20.52
N GLN A 167 -1.64 -6.81 20.88
CA GLN A 167 -1.21 -6.97 22.26
C GLN A 167 -0.89 -5.63 22.91
N LEU A 168 -0.17 -4.74 22.22
CA LEU A 168 0.12 -3.39 22.72
C LEU A 168 -1.16 -2.59 22.94
N ARG A 169 -2.13 -2.64 22.01
CA ARG A 169 -3.45 -2.02 22.20
C ARG A 169 -4.17 -2.54 23.44
N SER A 170 -4.13 -3.86 23.68
CA SER A 170 -4.74 -4.45 24.88
C SER A 170 -4.05 -4.00 26.18
N ARG A 171 -2.72 -3.84 26.16
CA ARG A 171 -1.94 -3.34 27.30
C ARG A 171 -2.22 -1.88 27.59
N VAL A 172 -2.32 -1.05 26.56
CA VAL A 172 -2.71 0.37 26.69
C VAL A 172 -4.11 0.47 27.31
N ALA A 173 -5.08 -0.28 26.80
CA ALA A 173 -6.42 -0.31 27.37
C ALA A 173 -6.47 -0.77 28.84
N ALA A 174 -5.61 -1.72 29.23
CA ALA A 174 -5.51 -2.18 30.62
C ALA A 174 -4.85 -1.15 31.55
N LEU A 175 -3.85 -0.41 31.07
CA LEU A 175 -3.22 0.67 31.81
C LEU A 175 -4.18 1.85 31.99
N GLU A 176 -4.92 2.22 30.94
CA GLU A 176 -5.99 3.22 30.98
C GLU A 176 -7.11 2.83 31.97
N ALA A 177 -7.41 1.54 32.12
CA ALA A 177 -8.35 1.04 33.12
C ALA A 177 -7.79 1.04 34.57
N GLY A 178 -6.46 1.09 34.73
CA GLY A 178 -5.76 0.99 36.02
C GLY A 178 -5.50 2.32 36.73
N GLU A 179 -5.70 3.47 36.07
CA GLU A 179 -5.50 4.81 36.65
C GLU A 179 -6.72 5.32 37.47
N GLY A 180 -7.51 4.39 38.01
CA GLY A 180 -8.66 4.65 38.88
C GLY A 180 -8.43 4.22 40.33
N GLY A 181 -7.34 4.66 40.96
CA GLY A 181 -7.01 4.41 42.37
C GLY A 181 -7.25 5.63 43.26
N GLU A 182 -8.43 5.68 43.87
CA GLU A 182 -8.87 6.37 45.09
C GLU A 182 -8.03 7.54 45.67
N GLU A 183 -8.60 8.76 45.65
CA GLU A 183 -8.71 9.58 46.85
C GLU A 183 -9.85 10.61 46.72
N GLY A 184 -10.55 10.82 47.84
CA GLY A 184 -11.96 11.20 47.87
C GLY A 184 -12.30 12.67 47.60
N GLY A 185 -13.55 12.91 47.17
CA GLY A 185 -14.12 14.26 47.21
C GLY A 185 -15.27 14.55 46.25
N ARG A 186 -16.46 14.02 46.55
CA ARG A 186 -17.80 14.52 46.18
C ARG A 186 -17.86 15.52 44.99
N ARG A 187 -18.14 15.04 43.78
CA ARG A 187 -19.01 15.76 42.83
C ARG A 187 -20.01 14.82 42.17
N VAL A 188 -21.24 15.29 42.23
CA VAL A 188 -22.49 14.85 41.61
C VAL A 188 -22.28 13.97 40.37
N ARG A 189 -22.89 12.78 40.40
CA ARG A 189 -23.11 11.93 39.22
C ARG A 189 -23.96 12.70 38.21
N GLN A 190 -23.32 13.33 37.23
CA GLN A 190 -23.97 13.66 35.96
C GLN A 190 -23.76 12.46 35.04
N ARG A 191 -24.83 11.89 34.48
CA ARG A 191 -24.73 10.87 33.43
C ARG A 191 -23.89 11.47 32.29
N VAL A 192 -22.65 11.04 32.14
CA VAL A 192 -21.85 11.28 30.95
C VAL A 192 -22.04 10.05 30.07
N GLY A 193 -22.57 10.28 28.86
CA GLY A 193 -22.67 9.27 27.81
C GLY A 193 -21.29 8.79 27.34
N ALA A 194 -21.27 8.07 26.21
CA ALA A 194 -20.07 7.54 25.58
C ALA A 194 -18.88 8.53 25.61
N ALA A 195 -17.67 7.99 25.82
CA ALA A 195 -16.48 8.75 26.18
C ALA A 195 -16.17 9.94 25.23
N PRO A 196 -15.63 11.06 25.73
CA PRO A 196 -15.51 12.32 24.98
C PRO A 196 -14.51 12.33 23.81
N TYR A 197 -13.80 11.23 23.54
CA TYR A 197 -12.77 11.14 22.49
C TYR A 197 -13.21 10.43 21.20
N ASP A 198 -14.44 9.89 21.13
CA ASP A 198 -14.98 9.29 19.89
C ASP A 198 -15.92 10.22 19.11
N ALA A 199 -16.42 11.28 19.74
CA ALA A 199 -17.30 12.23 19.07
C ALA A 199 -16.48 13.17 18.17
N PRO A 200 -16.77 13.26 16.86
CA PRO A 200 -16.00 14.11 15.95
C PRO A 200 -16.07 15.57 16.41
N PRO A 201 -14.92 16.24 16.63
CA PRO A 201 -14.87 17.57 17.22
C PRO A 201 -15.65 18.58 16.38
N SER A 202 -16.24 19.59 17.02
CA SER A 202 -16.91 20.68 16.30
C SER A 202 -15.91 21.48 15.47
N LYS A 203 -16.37 22.21 14.45
CA LYS A 203 -15.48 23.10 13.67
C LYS A 203 -14.81 24.14 14.56
N THR A 204 -15.51 24.62 15.60
CA THR A 204 -14.95 25.60 16.56
C THR A 204 -13.86 24.99 17.41
N ALA A 205 -14.05 23.76 17.92
CA ALA A 205 -13.02 23.06 18.68
C ALA A 205 -11.77 22.83 17.82
N VAL A 206 -11.91 22.41 16.56
CA VAL A 206 -10.78 22.23 15.65
C VAL A 206 -10.03 23.55 15.39
N ARG A 207 -10.74 24.69 15.34
CA ARG A 207 -10.12 26.01 15.17
C ARG A 207 -9.28 26.45 16.36
N GLU A 208 -9.41 25.83 17.52
CA GLU A 208 -8.64 26.17 18.73
C GLU A 208 -7.45 25.20 18.93
N MET A 209 -7.41 24.09 18.21
CA MET A 209 -6.38 23.06 18.33
C MET A 209 -5.00 23.57 17.89
N ASP A 210 -3.94 23.10 18.55
CA ASP A 210 -2.58 23.24 18.05
C ASP A 210 -2.29 22.25 16.91
N VAL A 211 -1.05 22.26 16.40
CA VAL A 211 -0.63 21.39 15.29
C VAL A 211 -0.81 19.90 15.61
N ALA A 212 -0.43 19.48 16.82
CA ALA A 212 -0.49 18.08 17.23
C ALA A 212 -1.94 17.60 17.38
N ALA A 213 -2.77 18.39 18.05
CA ALA A 213 -4.17 18.11 18.26
C ALA A 213 -4.97 18.13 16.95
N ALA A 214 -4.73 19.09 16.06
CA ALA A 214 -5.38 19.15 14.76
C ALA A 214 -4.98 17.96 13.87
N THR A 215 -3.70 17.56 13.90
CA THR A 215 -3.21 16.38 13.18
C THR A 215 -3.81 15.08 13.73
N ALA A 216 -3.90 14.95 15.06
CA ALA A 216 -4.53 13.80 15.71
C ALA A 216 -6.02 13.71 15.38
N ALA A 217 -6.75 14.83 15.48
CA ALA A 217 -8.16 14.90 15.13
C ALA A 217 -8.42 14.52 13.65
N LEU A 218 -7.56 14.97 12.74
CA LEU A 218 -7.62 14.61 11.32
C LEU A 218 -7.41 13.10 11.10
N ARG A 219 -6.47 12.49 11.83
CA ARG A 219 -6.21 11.03 11.74
C ARG A 219 -7.36 10.21 12.28
N VAL A 220 -7.86 10.55 13.48
CA VAL A 220 -8.93 9.79 14.16
C VAL A 220 -10.25 9.90 13.40
N HIS A 221 -10.59 11.10 12.94
CA HIS A 221 -11.85 11.38 12.26
C HIS A 221 -11.69 11.61 10.76
N VAL A 222 -10.73 10.91 10.12
CA VAL A 222 -10.42 11.05 8.69
C VAL A 222 -11.65 10.78 7.80
N SER A 223 -12.59 9.96 8.24
CA SER A 223 -13.84 9.65 7.53
C SER A 223 -14.91 10.74 7.65
N VAL A 224 -14.72 11.76 8.49
CA VAL A 224 -15.69 12.84 8.71
C VAL A 224 -15.26 14.08 7.94
N SER A 225 -15.86 14.31 6.76
CA SER A 225 -15.47 15.39 5.84
C SER A 225 -15.45 16.79 6.49
N ARG A 226 -16.40 17.06 7.40
CA ARG A 226 -16.48 18.30 8.17
C ARG A 226 -15.24 18.53 9.04
N VAL A 227 -14.76 17.49 9.71
CA VAL A 227 -13.57 17.54 10.56
C VAL A 227 -12.33 17.60 9.68
N ALA A 228 -12.28 16.79 8.63
CA ALA A 228 -11.17 16.78 7.68
C ALA A 228 -10.91 18.17 7.09
N ALA A 229 -11.93 18.82 6.53
CA ALA A 229 -11.78 20.16 5.96
C ALA A 229 -11.36 21.20 7.02
N ALA A 230 -11.97 21.16 8.21
CA ALA A 230 -11.64 22.11 9.27
C ALA A 230 -10.21 21.93 9.79
N ALA A 231 -9.74 20.69 9.90
CA ALA A 231 -8.41 20.38 10.38
C ALA A 231 -7.34 20.71 9.32
N CYS A 232 -7.57 20.39 8.04
CA CYS A 232 -6.68 20.83 6.96
C CYS A 232 -6.52 22.36 6.94
N LYS A 233 -7.64 23.09 7.04
CA LYS A 233 -7.63 24.55 7.10
C LYS A 233 -6.85 25.07 8.31
N ARG A 234 -7.12 24.52 9.50
CA ARG A 234 -6.42 24.92 10.73
C ARG A 234 -4.92 24.68 10.61
N LEU A 235 -4.51 23.51 10.12
CA LEU A 235 -3.10 23.18 9.93
C LEU A 235 -2.43 24.12 8.92
N ALA A 236 -3.11 24.45 7.80
CA ALA A 236 -2.60 25.42 6.85
C ALA A 236 -2.37 26.80 7.50
N ASN A 237 -3.36 27.29 8.26
CA ASN A 237 -3.23 28.56 8.97
C ASN A 237 -2.08 28.55 9.99
N LEU A 238 -1.95 27.48 10.79
CA LEU A 238 -0.87 27.36 11.77
C LEU A 238 0.52 27.33 11.10
N CYS A 239 0.65 26.72 9.93
CA CYS A 239 1.89 26.76 9.16
C CYS A 239 2.21 28.21 8.71
N VAL A 240 1.23 28.93 8.17
CA VAL A 240 1.45 30.28 7.59
C VAL A 240 1.59 31.37 8.66
N GLU A 241 0.76 31.34 9.71
CA GLU A 241 0.69 32.39 10.74
C GLU A 241 1.83 32.28 11.75
N ASP A 242 2.16 31.06 12.17
CA ASP A 242 3.07 30.81 13.29
C ASP A 242 4.42 30.22 12.87
N GLN A 243 4.67 30.02 11.56
CA GLN A 243 5.88 29.36 11.03
C GLN A 243 6.10 27.97 11.64
N ASN A 244 5.00 27.23 11.80
CA ASN A 244 4.99 25.90 12.40
C ASN A 244 5.19 24.77 11.38
N GLU A 245 5.79 25.02 10.21
CA GLU A 245 5.93 24.03 9.14
C GLU A 245 6.73 22.81 9.62
N GLN A 246 7.80 23.04 10.38
CA GLN A 246 8.61 21.96 10.95
C GLN A 246 7.80 21.12 11.96
N LEU A 247 7.05 21.77 12.86
CA LEU A 247 6.19 21.07 13.82
C LEU A 247 5.09 20.27 13.12
N ALA A 248 4.53 20.81 12.02
CA ALA A 248 3.54 20.11 11.21
C ALA A 248 4.14 18.89 10.51
N ALA A 249 5.37 19.00 10.01
CA ALA A 249 6.11 17.88 9.45
C ALA A 249 6.40 16.79 10.50
N GLU A 250 6.89 17.18 11.68
CA GLU A 250 7.19 16.27 12.80
C GLU A 250 5.93 15.58 13.37
N ALA A 251 4.80 16.30 13.41
CA ALA A 251 3.51 15.74 13.79
C ALA A 251 2.97 14.75 12.74
N GLY A 252 3.53 14.72 11.52
CA GLY A 252 3.09 13.93 10.37
C GLY A 252 1.77 14.43 9.77
N ALA A 253 1.62 15.75 9.70
CA ALA A 253 0.45 16.41 9.12
C ALA A 253 0.33 16.12 7.61
N ILE A 254 1.45 15.99 6.90
CA ILE A 254 1.47 15.69 5.45
C ILE A 254 0.76 14.36 5.17
N GLU A 255 1.08 13.30 5.92
CA GLU A 255 0.44 11.99 5.80
C GLU A 255 -1.04 12.06 6.12
N ALA A 256 -1.41 12.78 7.18
CA ALA A 256 -2.79 12.92 7.61
C ALA A 256 -3.64 13.65 6.57
N VAL A 257 -3.11 14.72 5.97
CA VAL A 257 -3.77 15.49 4.91
C VAL A 257 -3.92 14.66 3.64
N VAL A 258 -2.86 13.96 3.21
CA VAL A 258 -2.94 13.09 2.02
C VAL A 258 -3.94 11.95 2.24
N ALA A 259 -4.00 11.37 3.44
CA ALA A 259 -5.02 10.38 3.79
C ALA A 259 -6.43 10.96 3.75
N ALA A 260 -6.64 12.18 4.25
CA ALA A 260 -7.93 12.87 4.21
C ALA A 260 -8.38 13.19 2.78
N MET A 261 -7.47 13.67 1.92
CA MET A 261 -7.75 13.88 0.50
C MET A 261 -8.15 12.58 -0.20
N ARG A 262 -7.51 11.45 0.13
CA ARG A 262 -7.87 10.13 -0.41
C ARG A 262 -9.19 9.60 0.12
N ALA A 263 -9.55 9.92 1.37
CA ALA A 263 -10.81 9.51 1.98
C ALA A 263 -12.02 10.29 1.43
N HIS A 264 -11.82 11.52 0.96
CA HIS A 264 -12.89 12.42 0.50
C HIS A 264 -12.70 12.94 -0.93
N PRO A 265 -12.52 12.07 -1.94
CA PRO A 265 -12.15 12.48 -3.30
C PRO A 265 -13.18 13.36 -4.01
N THR A 266 -14.44 13.35 -3.55
CA THR A 266 -15.55 14.12 -4.12
C THR A 266 -15.94 15.36 -3.30
N HIS A 267 -15.24 15.64 -2.20
CA HIS A 267 -15.56 16.77 -1.33
C HIS A 267 -14.60 17.94 -1.58
N ALA A 268 -15.06 18.91 -2.38
CA ALA A 268 -14.24 20.05 -2.84
C ALA A 268 -13.50 20.77 -1.70
N GLY A 269 -14.19 21.07 -0.58
CA GLY A 269 -13.55 21.75 0.55
C GLY A 269 -12.44 20.95 1.25
N VAL A 270 -12.48 19.61 1.24
CA VAL A 270 -11.37 18.80 1.80
C VAL A 270 -10.19 18.82 0.83
N GLN A 271 -10.48 18.78 -0.48
CA GLN A 271 -9.46 18.82 -1.53
C GLN A 271 -8.75 20.18 -1.59
N ALA A 272 -9.51 21.27 -1.58
CA ALA A 272 -8.98 22.63 -1.61
C ALA A 272 -8.09 22.92 -0.39
N GLU A 273 -8.57 22.63 0.82
CA GLU A 273 -7.84 22.86 2.05
C GLU A 273 -6.66 21.89 2.21
N GLY A 274 -6.78 20.67 1.68
CA GLY A 274 -5.68 19.71 1.63
C GLY A 274 -4.54 20.19 0.73
N CYS A 275 -4.85 20.64 -0.49
CA CYS A 275 -3.88 21.27 -1.39
C CYS A 275 -3.25 22.52 -0.74
N HIS A 276 -4.06 23.37 -0.10
CA HIS A 276 -3.56 24.57 0.57
C HIS A 276 -2.60 24.26 1.72
N MET A 277 -2.89 23.26 2.55
CA MET A 277 -1.97 22.83 3.60
C MET A 277 -0.66 22.29 3.03
N LEU A 278 -0.71 21.50 1.95
CA LEU A 278 0.48 20.98 1.26
C LEU A 278 1.34 22.09 0.66
N TYR A 279 0.72 23.18 0.20
CA TYR A 279 1.43 24.41 -0.13
C TYR A 279 2.08 25.02 1.11
N ALA A 280 1.31 25.24 2.19
CA ALA A 280 1.79 25.94 3.38
C ALA A 280 3.04 25.29 3.99
N VAL A 281 3.07 23.95 4.07
CA VAL A 281 4.23 23.20 4.59
C VAL A 281 5.43 23.17 3.61
N SER A 282 5.27 23.69 2.39
CA SER A 282 6.31 23.73 1.36
C SER A 282 6.64 25.14 0.85
N ALA A 283 6.15 26.18 1.53
CA ALA A 283 6.19 27.56 1.07
C ALA A 283 7.52 28.28 1.33
N SER A 284 8.23 28.00 2.42
CA SER A 284 9.54 28.63 2.69
C SER A 284 10.66 27.96 1.89
N ASP A 285 11.71 28.74 1.60
CA ASP A 285 12.87 28.28 0.83
C ASP A 285 13.98 27.67 1.69
N ASP A 286 13.76 27.51 3.00
CA ASP A 286 14.77 27.02 3.95
C ASP A 286 15.00 25.51 3.82
N ALA A 287 16.19 25.05 4.24
CA ALA A 287 16.59 23.64 4.19
C ALA A 287 15.56 22.65 4.80
N PRO A 288 14.86 22.95 5.92
CA PRO A 288 13.79 22.10 6.44
C PRO A 288 12.64 21.86 5.45
N ASN A 289 12.34 22.81 4.57
CA ASN A 289 11.25 22.68 3.61
C ASN A 289 11.61 21.84 2.39
N ASP A 290 12.89 21.67 2.07
CA ASP A 290 13.29 20.67 1.08
C ASP A 290 13.02 19.23 1.58
N VAL A 291 13.13 18.99 2.89
CA VAL A 291 12.74 17.72 3.54
C VAL A 291 11.23 17.55 3.49
N ALA A 292 10.45 18.59 3.82
CA ALA A 292 8.99 18.54 3.74
C ALA A 292 8.49 18.26 2.31
N ARG A 293 9.07 18.91 1.29
CA ARG A 293 8.77 18.66 -0.13
C ARG A 293 9.13 17.25 -0.57
N ALA A 294 10.28 16.72 -0.12
CA ALA A 294 10.67 15.34 -0.38
C ALA A 294 9.68 14.35 0.27
N ARG A 295 9.32 14.60 1.53
CA ARG A 295 8.34 13.80 2.26
C ARG A 295 6.97 13.81 1.59
N ALA A 296 6.49 14.98 1.17
CA ALA A 296 5.24 15.12 0.42
C ALA A 296 5.25 14.28 -0.87
N ALA A 297 6.37 14.28 -1.60
CA ALA A 297 6.51 13.43 -2.78
C ALA A 297 6.47 11.94 -2.43
N GLU A 298 7.16 11.51 -1.35
CA GLU A 298 7.22 10.11 -0.90
C GLU A 298 5.84 9.54 -0.52
N VAL A 299 5.06 10.30 0.24
CA VAL A 299 3.73 9.85 0.72
C VAL A 299 2.66 9.88 -0.38
N GLY A 300 3.01 10.37 -1.57
CA GLY A 300 2.17 10.42 -2.75
C GLY A 300 1.21 11.61 -2.76
N ALA A 301 1.67 12.78 -2.29
CA ALA A 301 0.90 14.02 -2.31
C ALA A 301 0.68 14.52 -3.74
N LEU A 302 1.65 14.34 -4.65
CA LEU A 302 1.55 14.74 -6.06
C LEU A 302 0.38 14.02 -6.76
N GLU A 303 0.24 12.72 -6.52
CA GLU A 303 -0.84 11.89 -7.03
C GLU A 303 -2.19 12.30 -6.44
N ALA A 304 -2.23 12.60 -5.13
CA ALA A 304 -3.44 13.08 -4.45
C ALA A 304 -3.90 14.44 -4.99
N MET A 305 -2.98 15.40 -5.18
CA MET A 305 -3.27 16.72 -5.76
C MET A 305 -3.78 16.60 -7.20
N VAL A 306 -3.16 15.75 -8.04
CA VAL A 306 -3.64 15.55 -9.41
C VAL A 306 -5.02 14.87 -9.44
N ALA A 307 -5.26 13.89 -8.57
CA ALA A 307 -6.58 13.27 -8.45
C ALA A 307 -7.65 14.29 -8.01
N ALA A 308 -7.33 15.17 -7.05
CA ALA A 308 -8.18 16.25 -6.59
C ALA A 308 -8.55 17.20 -7.73
N MET A 309 -7.55 17.69 -8.47
CA MET A 309 -7.76 18.58 -9.61
C MET A 309 -8.61 17.94 -10.70
N ARG A 310 -8.47 16.63 -10.94
CA ARG A 310 -9.30 15.90 -11.91
C ARG A 310 -10.74 15.72 -11.43
N ALA A 311 -10.94 15.34 -10.17
CA ALA A 311 -12.27 15.15 -9.59
C ALA A 311 -13.06 16.47 -9.52
N HIS A 312 -12.36 17.59 -9.36
CA HIS A 312 -12.93 18.92 -9.19
C HIS A 312 -12.47 19.91 -10.28
N ALA A 313 -12.51 19.48 -11.54
CA ALA A 313 -11.99 20.24 -12.69
C ALA A 313 -12.56 21.67 -12.83
N TYR A 314 -13.80 21.90 -12.36
CA TYR A 314 -14.49 23.18 -12.44
C TYR A 314 -14.57 23.94 -11.12
N ASP A 315 -13.94 23.43 -10.05
CA ASP A 315 -13.87 24.13 -8.78
C ASP A 315 -12.62 25.02 -8.76
N VAL A 316 -12.83 26.35 -8.76
CA VAL A 316 -11.74 27.33 -8.87
C VAL A 316 -10.73 27.18 -7.74
N GLU A 317 -11.22 26.98 -6.50
CA GLU A 317 -10.36 26.92 -5.31
C GLU A 317 -9.50 25.65 -5.32
N VAL A 318 -10.07 24.50 -5.71
CA VAL A 318 -9.29 23.26 -5.86
C VAL A 318 -8.25 23.37 -6.97
N GLN A 319 -8.60 23.99 -8.11
CA GLN A 319 -7.64 24.17 -9.20
C GLN A 319 -6.50 25.12 -8.83
N GLU A 320 -6.82 26.26 -8.21
CA GLU A 320 -5.84 27.26 -7.80
C GLU A 320 -4.89 26.69 -6.75
N ASN A 321 -5.42 26.14 -5.66
CA ASN A 321 -4.62 25.56 -4.59
C ASN A 321 -3.82 24.34 -5.08
N GLY A 322 -4.41 23.52 -5.96
CA GLY A 322 -3.74 22.36 -6.56
C GLY A 322 -2.54 22.77 -7.42
N CYS A 323 -2.72 23.74 -8.32
CA CYS A 323 -1.63 24.29 -9.13
C CYS A 323 -0.53 24.89 -8.25
N TRP A 324 -0.91 25.65 -7.23
CA TRP A 324 0.03 26.33 -6.36
C TRP A 324 0.85 25.35 -5.51
N ALA A 325 0.20 24.35 -4.93
CA ALA A 325 0.86 23.30 -4.17
C ALA A 325 1.80 22.46 -5.06
N LEU A 326 1.38 22.11 -6.29
CA LEU A 326 2.25 21.42 -7.25
C LEU A 326 3.52 22.23 -7.57
N ALA A 327 3.38 23.54 -7.81
CA ALA A 327 4.51 24.41 -8.09
C ALA A 327 5.56 24.41 -6.96
N ASN A 328 5.11 24.42 -5.71
CA ASN A 328 5.98 24.50 -4.54
C ASN A 328 6.60 23.14 -4.19
N VAL A 329 5.81 22.06 -4.21
CA VAL A 329 6.34 20.71 -3.95
C VAL A 329 7.36 20.29 -5.02
N VAL A 330 7.14 20.64 -6.29
CA VAL A 330 8.09 20.34 -7.37
C VAL A 330 9.28 21.30 -7.39
N GLY A 331 9.12 22.51 -6.85
CA GLY A 331 10.13 23.57 -6.83
C GLY A 331 11.45 23.20 -6.14
N GLN A 332 12.47 24.03 -6.37
CA GLN A 332 13.77 23.98 -5.70
C GLN A 332 13.75 24.92 -4.50
N GLY A 333 14.27 24.49 -3.34
CA GLY A 333 14.62 25.41 -2.27
C GLY A 333 15.79 26.30 -2.70
N ARG A 334 15.77 27.58 -2.32
CA ARG A 334 16.91 28.46 -2.56
C ARG A 334 18.06 28.00 -1.67
N VAL A 335 19.18 27.62 -2.27
CA VAL A 335 20.42 27.50 -1.51
C VAL A 335 20.90 28.91 -1.20
N ALA A 336 20.96 29.25 0.08
CA ALA A 336 21.48 30.54 0.54
C ALA A 336 22.82 30.83 -0.15
N ASP A 337 23.01 32.07 -0.59
CA ASP A 337 24.19 32.57 -1.29
C ASP A 337 25.43 32.47 -0.38
N SER A 338 25.99 31.27 -0.25
CA SER A 338 27.29 31.05 0.37
C SER A 338 28.26 30.65 -0.72
N GLU A 339 29.34 31.40 -0.92
CA GLU A 339 30.39 31.11 -1.91
C GLU A 339 31.30 29.92 -1.52
N SER A 340 30.80 29.00 -0.67
CA SER A 340 31.55 27.82 -0.26
C SER A 340 31.38 26.68 -1.29
N SER A 341 32.43 25.86 -1.46
CA SER A 341 32.38 24.64 -2.27
C SER A 341 31.19 23.73 -1.88
N ASP A 342 30.86 23.70 -0.57
CA ASP A 342 29.72 22.94 -0.05
C ASP A 342 28.37 23.48 -0.54
N ALA A 343 28.27 24.77 -0.85
CA ALA A 343 27.05 25.40 -1.37
C ALA A 343 26.75 24.98 -2.81
N VAL A 344 27.79 24.86 -3.64
CA VAL A 344 27.67 24.33 -5.01
C VAL A 344 27.23 22.86 -4.97
N GLY A 345 27.78 22.08 -4.03
CA GLY A 345 27.34 20.70 -3.78
C GLY A 345 25.87 20.60 -3.34
N ARG A 346 25.46 21.42 -2.37
CA ARG A 346 24.06 21.50 -1.90
C ARG A 346 23.09 21.92 -3.02
N SER A 347 23.47 22.89 -3.85
CA SER A 347 22.66 23.38 -4.98
C SER A 347 22.44 22.30 -6.04
N ARG A 348 23.49 21.53 -6.38
CA ARG A 348 23.36 20.37 -7.27
C ARG A 348 22.44 19.28 -6.69
N SER A 349 22.52 19.02 -5.39
CA SER A 349 21.66 18.04 -4.72
C SER A 349 20.18 18.47 -4.73
N SER A 350 19.88 19.72 -4.32
CA SER A 350 18.51 20.25 -4.34
C SER A 350 17.94 20.28 -5.76
N PHE A 351 18.76 20.62 -6.77
CA PHE A 351 18.36 20.54 -8.17
C PHE A 351 17.96 19.11 -8.60
N LEU A 352 18.74 18.10 -8.24
CA LEU A 352 18.43 16.70 -8.56
C LEU A 352 17.16 16.22 -7.85
N MET A 353 16.95 16.61 -6.60
CA MET A 353 15.72 16.28 -5.86
C MET A 353 14.49 16.92 -6.51
N ALA A 354 14.58 18.18 -6.93
CA ALA A 354 13.51 18.82 -7.69
C ALA A 354 13.24 18.11 -9.03
N CYS A 355 14.28 17.67 -9.75
CA CYS A 355 14.11 16.87 -10.97
C CYS A 355 13.42 15.52 -10.71
N ALA A 356 13.71 14.86 -9.59
CA ALA A 356 13.02 13.63 -9.19
C ALA A 356 11.54 13.88 -8.86
N ARG A 357 11.23 14.96 -8.14
CA ARG A 357 9.84 15.39 -7.87
C ARG A 357 9.10 15.76 -9.16
N ALA A 358 9.74 16.48 -10.07
CA ALA A 358 9.20 16.79 -11.40
C ALA A 358 8.92 15.53 -12.24
N GLN A 359 9.80 14.53 -12.17
CA GLN A 359 9.58 13.25 -12.83
C GLN A 359 8.38 12.50 -12.25
N ARG A 360 8.22 12.50 -10.93
CA ARG A 360 7.05 11.88 -10.26
C ARG A 360 5.76 12.62 -10.61
N ALA A 361 5.77 13.96 -10.60
CA ALA A 361 4.63 14.78 -11.00
C ALA A 361 4.23 14.51 -12.47
N ALA A 362 5.20 14.35 -13.37
CA ALA A 362 4.90 13.97 -14.75
C ALA A 362 4.31 12.56 -14.84
N ALA A 363 4.82 11.59 -14.06
CA ALA A 363 4.29 10.24 -14.01
C ALA A 363 2.86 10.17 -13.46
N SER A 364 2.48 11.09 -12.56
CA SER A 364 1.11 11.24 -12.07
C SER A 364 0.18 11.99 -13.03
N SER A 365 0.66 12.37 -14.21
CA SER A 365 -0.04 13.19 -15.21
C SER A 365 -0.40 14.61 -14.72
N ALA A 366 0.47 15.22 -13.92
CA ALA A 366 0.28 16.60 -13.48
C ALA A 366 0.28 17.60 -14.64
N ILE A 367 1.04 17.34 -15.72
CA ILE A 367 1.07 18.22 -16.90
C ILE A 367 -0.32 18.28 -17.54
N GLU A 368 -0.96 17.13 -17.74
CA GLU A 368 -2.33 17.03 -18.28
C GLU A 368 -3.34 17.77 -17.38
N ALA A 369 -3.25 17.57 -16.07
CA ALA A 369 -4.17 18.18 -15.12
C ALA A 369 -4.04 19.71 -15.09
N VAL A 370 -2.81 20.23 -15.07
CA VAL A 370 -2.58 21.68 -15.04
C VAL A 370 -2.97 22.34 -16.37
N VAL A 371 -2.67 21.72 -17.52
CA VAL A 371 -3.13 22.25 -18.82
C VAL A 371 -4.66 22.25 -18.91
N ALA A 372 -5.33 21.23 -18.38
CA ALA A 372 -6.79 21.20 -18.29
C ALA A 372 -7.33 22.31 -17.39
N ALA A 373 -6.71 22.55 -16.23
CA ALA A 373 -7.06 23.62 -15.30
C ALA A 373 -6.99 25.00 -15.96
N LEU A 374 -5.88 25.29 -16.65
CA LEU A 374 -5.68 26.55 -17.39
C LEU A 374 -6.76 26.77 -18.44
N ARG A 375 -7.21 25.71 -19.13
CA ARG A 375 -8.26 25.78 -20.15
C ARG A 375 -9.66 25.93 -19.56
N ALA A 376 -9.93 25.27 -18.44
CA ALA A 376 -11.23 25.33 -17.78
C ALA A 376 -11.49 26.69 -17.12
N HIS A 377 -10.42 27.37 -16.66
CA HIS A 377 -10.51 28.61 -15.87
C HIS A 377 -9.75 29.80 -16.47
N PRO A 378 -10.00 30.19 -17.73
CA PRO A 378 -9.21 31.23 -18.41
C PRO A 378 -9.35 32.62 -17.77
N ARG A 379 -10.42 32.86 -17.02
CA ARG A 379 -10.70 34.15 -16.35
C ARG A 379 -10.23 34.22 -14.90
N GLU A 380 -9.76 33.12 -14.33
CA GLU A 380 -9.31 33.08 -12.94
C GLU A 380 -7.80 33.32 -12.88
N ALA A 381 -7.42 34.52 -12.44
CA ALA A 381 -6.01 34.95 -12.47
C ALA A 381 -5.10 34.01 -11.66
N GLY A 382 -5.54 33.59 -10.47
CA GLY A 382 -4.77 32.69 -9.61
C GLY A 382 -4.52 31.32 -10.25
N VAL A 383 -5.53 30.72 -10.89
CA VAL A 383 -5.35 29.46 -11.65
C VAL A 383 -4.38 29.65 -12.82
N GLN A 384 -4.47 30.77 -13.53
CA GLN A 384 -3.58 31.05 -14.66
C GLN A 384 -2.11 31.23 -14.23
N GLU A 385 -1.88 32.05 -13.21
CA GLU A 385 -0.57 32.30 -12.64
C GLU A 385 0.05 31.00 -12.10
N ASN A 386 -0.63 30.35 -11.16
CA ASN A 386 -0.13 29.17 -10.46
C ASN A 386 0.02 27.98 -11.41
N GLY A 387 -0.89 27.83 -12.38
CA GLY A 387 -0.79 26.78 -13.39
C GLY A 387 0.41 26.98 -14.32
N CYS A 388 0.68 28.21 -14.76
CA CYS A 388 1.87 28.51 -15.57
C CYS A 388 3.16 28.26 -14.78
N LEU A 389 3.21 28.68 -13.52
CA LEU A 389 4.33 28.43 -12.62
C LEU A 389 4.54 26.92 -12.39
N ALA A 390 3.48 26.16 -12.12
CA ALA A 390 3.55 24.71 -11.91
C ALA A 390 4.11 23.99 -13.13
N LEU A 391 3.60 24.28 -14.33
CA LEU A 391 4.14 23.74 -15.58
C LEU A 391 5.61 24.12 -15.75
N ALA A 392 5.97 25.35 -15.39
CA ALA A 392 7.36 25.79 -15.49
C ALA A 392 8.30 24.96 -14.61
N LYS A 393 7.89 24.66 -13.37
CA LYS A 393 8.66 23.83 -12.42
C LYS A 393 8.72 22.36 -12.83
N ILE A 394 7.61 21.76 -13.27
CA ILE A 394 7.56 20.37 -13.73
C ILE A 394 8.44 20.17 -14.98
N CYS A 395 8.51 21.19 -15.83
CA CYS A 395 9.31 21.16 -17.06
C CYS A 395 10.76 21.66 -16.88
N ILE A 396 11.27 21.76 -15.63
CA ILE A 396 12.69 22.02 -15.37
C ILE A 396 13.56 21.00 -16.11
N SER A 397 14.58 21.50 -16.82
CA SER A 397 15.51 20.72 -17.62
C SER A 397 16.92 20.76 -17.06
N GLY A 398 17.41 19.60 -16.61
CA GLY A 398 18.84 19.32 -16.43
C GLY A 398 19.26 17.94 -16.97
N ASP A 399 18.32 17.19 -17.57
CA ASP A 399 18.47 15.81 -18.00
C ASP A 399 17.62 15.51 -19.26
N GLY A 400 17.77 14.30 -19.82
CA GLY A 400 16.96 13.85 -20.96
C GLY A 400 15.46 13.78 -20.66
N ALA A 401 15.11 13.49 -19.40
CA ALA A 401 13.72 13.43 -18.94
C ALA A 401 13.03 14.81 -18.98
N GLY A 402 13.74 15.88 -18.61
CA GLY A 402 13.24 17.25 -18.70
C GLY A 402 12.87 17.66 -20.12
N ARG A 403 13.63 17.21 -21.14
CA ARG A 403 13.25 17.44 -22.55
C ARG A 403 11.96 16.72 -22.93
N ALA A 404 11.79 15.47 -22.49
CA ALA A 404 10.56 14.71 -22.73
C ALA A 404 9.34 15.37 -22.06
N ARG A 405 9.50 15.87 -20.82
CA ARG A 405 8.44 16.62 -20.11
C ARG A 405 8.04 17.90 -20.86
N LYS A 406 9.01 18.68 -21.33
CA LYS A 406 8.74 19.88 -22.15
C LYS A 406 8.01 19.53 -23.45
N GLN A 407 8.48 18.52 -24.16
CA GLN A 407 7.85 18.05 -25.40
C GLN A 407 6.40 17.61 -25.16
N ARG A 408 6.16 16.86 -24.07
CA ARG A 408 4.80 16.46 -23.66
C ARG A 408 3.91 17.67 -23.34
N ALA A 409 4.43 18.67 -22.63
CA ALA A 409 3.68 19.90 -22.34
C ALA A 409 3.29 20.66 -23.62
N VAL A 410 4.19 20.71 -24.61
CA VAL A 410 3.89 21.29 -25.93
C VAL A 410 2.81 20.49 -26.66
N GLU A 411 2.89 19.16 -26.69
CA GLU A 411 1.87 18.29 -27.32
C GLU A 411 0.49 18.43 -26.68
N LEU A 412 0.44 18.64 -25.36
CA LEU A 412 -0.81 18.87 -24.64
C LEU A 412 -1.38 20.27 -24.87
N GLY A 413 -0.62 21.16 -25.52
CA GLY A 413 -0.98 22.53 -25.86
C GLY A 413 -0.84 23.52 -24.71
N ALA A 414 0.22 23.38 -23.91
CA ALA A 414 0.57 24.30 -22.83
C ALA A 414 0.93 25.72 -23.34
N LEU A 415 1.51 25.82 -24.55
CA LEU A 415 1.83 27.12 -25.18
C LEU A 415 0.56 27.89 -25.52
N GLU A 416 -0.44 27.22 -26.07
CA GLU A 416 -1.75 27.78 -26.39
C GLU A 416 -2.48 28.22 -25.12
N ALA A 417 -2.41 27.42 -24.05
CA ALA A 417 -2.96 27.78 -22.75
C ALA A 417 -2.26 29.02 -22.15
N ALA A 418 -0.93 29.07 -22.14
CA ALA A 418 -0.16 30.20 -21.64
C ALA A 418 -0.42 31.49 -22.45
N THR A 419 -0.47 31.40 -23.78
CA THR A 419 -0.80 32.55 -24.63
C THR A 419 -2.24 33.02 -24.45
N ALA A 420 -3.19 32.11 -24.20
CA ALA A 420 -4.55 32.47 -23.82
C ALA A 420 -4.58 33.20 -22.47
N ALA A 421 -3.79 32.76 -21.48
CA ALA A 421 -3.64 33.43 -20.19
C ALA A 421 -3.16 34.88 -20.36
N LEU A 422 -2.13 35.09 -21.19
CA LEU A 422 -1.58 36.41 -21.49
C LEU A 422 -2.63 37.36 -22.09
N ARG A 423 -3.51 36.84 -22.95
CA ARG A 423 -4.58 37.62 -23.58
C ARG A 423 -5.74 37.89 -22.63
N ALA A 424 -6.08 36.94 -21.77
CA ALA A 424 -7.18 37.06 -20.82
C ALA A 424 -6.85 38.03 -19.67
N HIS A 425 -5.57 38.15 -19.30
CA HIS A 425 -5.11 38.93 -18.15
C HIS A 425 -4.00 39.95 -18.49
N PRO A 426 -4.25 40.94 -19.36
CA PRO A 426 -3.21 41.84 -19.85
C PRO A 426 -2.60 42.75 -18.77
N HIS A 427 -3.32 42.99 -17.67
CA HIS A 427 -2.91 43.90 -16.60
C HIS A 427 -2.50 43.19 -15.30
N LYS A 428 -2.55 41.86 -15.26
CA LYS A 428 -2.10 41.09 -14.09
C LYS A 428 -0.63 40.73 -14.27
N ARG A 429 0.22 41.48 -13.58
CA ARG A 429 1.68 41.34 -13.66
C ARG A 429 2.15 39.90 -13.46
N ASP A 430 1.66 39.24 -12.41
CA ASP A 430 2.13 37.89 -12.06
C ASP A 430 1.75 36.85 -13.12
N VAL A 431 0.50 36.91 -13.65
CA VAL A 431 0.06 36.09 -14.79
C VAL A 431 0.93 36.35 -16.02
N GLN A 432 1.24 37.61 -16.31
CA GLN A 432 2.11 37.96 -17.45
C GLN A 432 3.52 37.38 -17.28
N GLU A 433 4.13 37.55 -16.10
CA GLU A 433 5.48 37.06 -15.82
C GLU A 433 5.56 35.52 -15.93
N GLN A 434 4.64 34.80 -15.28
CA GLN A 434 4.68 33.33 -15.27
C GLN A 434 4.36 32.73 -16.65
N ALA A 435 3.34 33.26 -17.35
CA ALA A 435 2.96 32.74 -18.66
C ALA A 435 4.01 33.07 -19.74
N GLN A 436 4.67 34.24 -19.68
CA GLN A 436 5.80 34.56 -20.57
C GLN A 436 7.01 33.66 -20.29
N GLY A 437 7.35 33.46 -19.01
CA GLY A 437 8.43 32.56 -18.61
C GLY A 437 8.22 31.13 -19.12
N LEU A 438 6.99 30.61 -19.00
CA LEU A 438 6.61 29.30 -19.53
C LEU A 438 6.73 29.27 -21.07
N CYS A 439 6.20 30.28 -21.77
CA CYS A 439 6.32 30.37 -23.23
C CYS A 439 7.77 30.33 -23.70
N TYR A 440 8.63 31.15 -23.09
CA TYR A 440 10.05 31.19 -23.41
C TYR A 440 10.71 29.83 -23.18
N MET A 441 10.44 29.20 -22.04
CA MET A 441 11.07 27.94 -21.66
C MET A 441 10.66 26.75 -22.56
N LEU A 442 9.42 26.74 -23.07
CA LEU A 442 8.92 25.71 -23.99
C LEU A 442 9.26 26.00 -25.46
N ALA A 443 9.40 27.26 -25.87
CA ALA A 443 9.70 27.63 -27.26
C ALA A 443 11.11 27.21 -27.72
N VAL A 444 12.04 26.96 -26.79
CA VAL A 444 13.43 26.57 -27.08
C VAL A 444 13.57 25.05 -27.37
N VAL A 445 12.48 24.28 -27.37
CA VAL A 445 12.52 22.83 -27.67
C VAL A 445 12.58 22.61 -29.20
N PRO A 446 13.65 21.99 -29.75
CA PRO A 446 13.67 21.61 -31.15
C PRO A 446 12.60 20.54 -31.40
N ARG A 447 11.64 20.81 -32.31
CA ARG A 447 10.71 19.78 -32.78
C ARG A 447 11.51 18.64 -33.40
N GLN A 448 11.27 17.40 -32.96
CA GLN A 448 11.84 16.24 -33.64
C GLN A 448 11.22 16.15 -35.04
N SER A 449 12.08 16.26 -36.06
CA SER A 449 11.73 16.12 -37.47
C SER A 449 11.23 14.70 -37.74
N GLY A 450 9.92 14.52 -37.78
CA GLY A 450 9.27 13.26 -38.15
C GLY A 450 7.89 13.54 -38.72
N ALA A 451 7.73 13.28 -40.03
CA ALA A 451 6.57 13.51 -40.88
C ALA A 451 6.34 14.98 -41.32
N GLY A 452 6.36 15.17 -42.65
CA GLY A 452 6.44 16.46 -43.32
C GLY A 452 5.18 17.33 -43.26
N GLY A 453 5.42 18.63 -43.22
CA GLY A 453 4.46 19.70 -43.46
C GLY A 453 5.11 21.05 -43.15
N PRO A 454 5.11 22.05 -44.05
CA PRO A 454 5.66 23.36 -43.74
C PRO A 454 4.60 24.17 -43.01
N SER A 455 4.80 24.45 -41.73
CA SER A 455 4.12 25.54 -41.02
C SER A 455 4.91 25.92 -39.78
N ARG A 456 5.80 26.90 -39.91
CA ARG A 456 6.15 27.76 -38.77
C ARG A 456 4.87 28.48 -38.36
N PRO A 457 4.37 28.40 -37.11
CA PRO A 457 3.45 29.42 -36.65
C PRO A 457 4.23 30.73 -36.63
N VAL A 458 3.92 31.59 -37.61
CA VAL A 458 4.32 32.99 -37.57
C VAL A 458 3.53 33.59 -36.40
N TRP A 459 4.19 33.72 -35.24
CA TRP A 459 3.66 34.48 -34.12
C TRP A 459 3.73 35.96 -34.45
N GLN A 460 2.86 36.43 -35.35
CA GLN A 460 2.58 37.84 -35.53
C GLN A 460 1.87 38.33 -34.27
N GLY A 461 2.60 39.06 -33.41
CA GLY A 461 1.99 39.84 -32.33
C GLY A 461 2.73 39.91 -30.99
N VAL A 462 3.78 39.11 -30.75
CA VAL A 462 4.58 39.24 -29.53
C VAL A 462 5.98 39.72 -29.91
N HIS A 463 6.23 41.02 -29.75
CA HIS A 463 7.58 41.57 -29.84
C HIS A 463 8.43 40.95 -28.71
N LEU A 464 9.16 39.87 -29.04
CA LEU A 464 10.22 39.24 -28.22
C LEU A 464 11.46 40.15 -28.04
N ALA A 465 11.37 41.45 -28.33
CA ALA A 465 12.49 42.39 -28.37
C ALA A 465 12.80 43.08 -27.02
N GLY A 466 12.14 42.70 -25.92
CA GLY A 466 12.36 43.27 -24.59
C GLY A 466 12.89 42.27 -23.54
N LEU A 467 13.40 41.11 -23.96
CA LEU A 467 13.82 40.02 -23.07
C LEU A 467 15.13 40.36 -22.34
N HIS A 468 15.02 40.93 -21.13
CA HIS A 468 16.11 40.90 -20.17
C HIS A 468 16.01 39.61 -19.33
N PRO A 469 17.09 38.80 -19.20
CA PRO A 469 17.05 37.59 -18.40
C PRO A 469 17.17 37.99 -16.93
N ASN A 470 16.06 37.92 -16.19
CA ASN A 470 16.11 37.94 -14.73
C ASN A 470 15.31 36.76 -14.17
N VAL A 471 15.67 35.56 -14.62
CA VAL A 471 15.30 34.32 -13.95
C VAL A 471 16.17 34.22 -12.70
N GLY A 472 15.82 34.98 -11.66
CA GLY A 472 16.69 35.08 -10.49
C GLY A 472 16.34 36.12 -9.45
N ARG A 473 15.07 36.46 -9.20
CA ARG A 473 14.63 37.19 -7.99
C ARG A 473 13.11 37.06 -7.85
N VAL A 474 12.68 36.10 -7.03
CA VAL A 474 11.33 36.08 -6.47
C VAL A 474 11.50 36.66 -5.09
N HIS A 475 11.09 37.91 -4.89
CA HIS A 475 10.93 38.50 -3.56
C HIS A 475 9.53 38.14 -3.07
N PRO A 476 9.36 37.68 -1.81
CA PRO A 476 8.04 37.54 -1.24
C PRO A 476 7.53 38.94 -0.92
N THR A 477 6.47 39.39 -1.59
CA THR A 477 5.63 40.46 -1.04
C THR A 477 4.40 39.80 -0.46
N LEU A 478 4.41 39.67 0.86
CA LEU A 478 3.25 39.32 1.67
C LEU A 478 2.12 40.30 1.37
N HIS A 479 1.02 39.82 0.83
CA HIS A 479 -0.28 40.45 1.00
C HIS A 479 -1.30 39.39 1.38
N ALA A 480 -1.52 39.29 2.69
CA ALA A 480 -2.69 38.64 3.27
C ALA A 480 -3.96 39.27 2.67
N SER A 481 -4.61 38.54 1.77
CA SER A 481 -5.96 38.85 1.31
C SER A 481 -6.91 37.87 1.99
N SER A 482 -7.45 38.26 3.14
CA SER A 482 -8.58 37.57 3.78
C SER A 482 -9.86 37.74 2.96
N PRO A 483 -10.71 36.70 2.79
CA PRO A 483 -12.02 36.87 2.21
C PRO A 483 -13.09 37.17 3.27
N HIS A 484 -13.92 38.18 2.98
CA HIS A 484 -15.29 38.41 3.46
C HIS A 484 -15.60 38.48 4.97
N ALA A 485 -15.72 39.70 5.49
CA ALA A 485 -16.65 40.04 6.58
C ALA A 485 -17.89 40.76 5.99
N ALA A 486 -19.08 40.33 6.41
CA ALA A 486 -20.38 40.86 6.00
C ALA A 486 -20.64 42.30 6.55
N PRO A 487 -21.55 43.09 5.95
CA PRO A 487 -21.70 44.50 6.29
C PRO A 487 -22.59 44.71 7.54
N SER A 488 -22.08 45.42 8.53
CA SER A 488 -22.86 45.96 9.65
C SER A 488 -23.41 47.35 9.29
N THR A 489 -24.70 47.54 9.54
CA THR A 489 -25.49 48.78 9.39
C THR A 489 -24.93 50.00 10.16
N PRO A 490 -25.13 51.25 9.69
CA PRO A 490 -24.65 52.44 10.40
C PRO A 490 -25.65 52.87 11.49
N ALA A 491 -25.15 53.12 12.70
CA ALA A 491 -25.89 53.74 13.79
C ALA A 491 -25.52 55.23 13.92
N ALA A 492 -26.59 56.03 13.95
CA ALA A 492 -26.78 57.42 14.32
C ALA A 492 -25.58 58.22 14.87
N THR A 493 -25.33 59.36 14.23
CA THR A 493 -24.65 60.53 14.78
C THR A 493 -25.56 61.25 15.79
N ALA A 494 -25.02 61.57 16.96
CA ALA A 494 -25.52 62.61 17.86
C ALA A 494 -24.45 63.74 17.95
N PRO A 495 -24.85 65.01 18.07
CA PRO A 495 -23.94 66.14 17.98
C PRO A 495 -23.42 66.54 19.37
N ASP A 496 -22.16 67.00 19.43
CA ASP A 496 -21.62 67.71 20.58
C ASP A 496 -21.53 69.21 20.32
N VAL A 497 -21.73 69.92 21.43
CA VAL A 497 -21.84 71.35 21.73
C VAL A 497 -20.83 72.28 21.05
#